data_AF-A0A0G4L3T8-F1
#
_entry.id   AF-A0A0G4L3T8-F1
#
_cell.length_a   1.000
_cell.length_b   1.000
_cell.length_c   1.000
_cell.angle_alpha   90.00
_cell.angle_beta   90.00
_cell.angle_gamma   90.00
#
_symmetry.space_group_name_H-M   'P 1'
#
loop_
_entity.id
_entity.type
_entity.pdbx_description
1 polymer ?
#
loop_
_entity_poly.entity_id
_entity_poly.type
_entity_poly.pdbx_seq_one_letter_code
_entity_poly.pdbx_strand_id
1 'polypeptide(L)'
;MKFSLALQVAALAAFQGAAAAPAANSCYCLPGDACWPKESAWSRFNSTVGGRLVATVPIGSPCHDPTYDAAACAQLQSQWTNPLTHIPSSSSVMQTYFANQSCDPFTDRAKPCTLGNYVSYAVDVECSSDVARALKFAKANNLRVVVRNTGHDFLGRSTGAGALAIWTNHLKSIDFVDWDDEYYTGPAVSVGAGVQGYEILEAANAKGLSVVTGECATVGLAGGFTQGGGHSALSTHTLSYRDHYDRYMGPLPKGSLEVARYQFGGRLIPRSAFSDANRPALKAVIGNLTANGVLAVGSAGTYKKPAGAANNSVFPAWRDTLVQMQLITDW
;
A
#
# COMPACT_ATOMS: atom_id res chain seq x y z
N MET A 1 76.89 39.47 -18.02
CA MET A 1 75.90 39.79 -19.08
C MET A 1 75.27 38.50 -19.58
N LYS A 2 73.97 38.56 -19.84
CA LYS A 2 73.07 37.55 -20.45
C LYS A 2 72.33 36.62 -19.47
N PHE A 3 71.26 37.18 -18.91
CA PHE A 3 70.02 36.46 -18.67
C PHE A 3 69.49 35.90 -20.00
N SER A 4 69.00 34.66 -20.03
CA SER A 4 68.16 34.16 -21.13
C SER A 4 66.90 33.54 -20.55
N LEU A 5 65.79 34.16 -20.95
CA LEU A 5 64.40 33.82 -20.72
C LEU A 5 64.08 32.51 -21.45
N ALA A 6 63.59 31.49 -20.73
CA ALA A 6 62.95 30.33 -21.36
C ALA A 6 61.44 30.44 -21.18
N LEU A 7 60.77 30.56 -22.33
CA LEU A 7 59.33 30.72 -22.55
C LEU A 7 58.58 29.45 -22.08
N GLN A 8 57.67 29.56 -21.11
CA GLN A 8 56.73 28.48 -20.78
C GLN A 8 55.57 28.49 -21.78
N VAL A 9 55.51 27.46 -22.62
CA VAL A 9 54.36 27.20 -23.51
C VAL A 9 53.26 26.54 -22.68
N ALA A 10 52.14 27.24 -22.50
CA ALA A 10 50.94 26.67 -21.89
C ALA A 10 50.26 25.72 -22.89
N ALA A 11 50.22 24.43 -22.55
CA ALA A 11 49.45 23.44 -23.31
C ALA A 11 47.95 23.62 -23.03
N LEU A 12 47.18 24.05 -24.04
CA LEU A 12 45.72 23.94 -24.01
C LEU A 12 45.34 22.45 -24.07
N ALA A 13 44.88 21.91 -22.95
CA ALA A 13 44.19 20.62 -22.95
C ALA A 13 42.80 20.80 -23.57
N ALA A 14 42.59 20.22 -24.75
CA ALA A 14 41.28 20.10 -25.35
C ALA A 14 40.40 19.20 -24.47
N PHE A 15 39.40 19.78 -23.79
CA PHE A 15 38.34 19.01 -23.17
C PHE A 15 37.53 18.32 -24.28
N GLN A 16 37.82 17.05 -24.53
CA GLN A 16 36.90 16.18 -25.23
C GLN A 16 35.67 16.04 -24.32
N GLY A 17 34.56 16.65 -24.72
CA GLY A 17 33.27 16.44 -24.07
C GLY A 17 32.97 14.94 -24.10
N ALA A 18 32.96 14.33 -22.92
CA ALA A 18 32.45 12.97 -22.77
C ALA A 18 31.01 12.99 -23.30
N ALA A 19 30.77 12.26 -24.40
CA ALA A 19 29.42 12.01 -24.86
C ALA A 19 28.65 11.40 -23.69
N ALA A 20 27.63 12.11 -23.22
CA ALA A 20 26.75 11.62 -22.18
C ALA A 20 26.19 10.27 -22.64
N ALA A 21 26.40 9.23 -21.84
CA ALA A 21 25.70 7.97 -22.03
C ALA A 21 24.19 8.26 -22.09
N PRO A 22 23.42 7.64 -23.00
CA PRO A 22 21.98 7.84 -23.05
C PRO A 22 21.41 7.53 -21.65
N ALA A 23 20.63 8.46 -21.11
CA ALA A 23 20.01 8.30 -19.81
C ALA A 23 19.26 6.96 -19.77
N ALA A 24 19.64 6.09 -18.83
CA ALA A 24 18.87 4.88 -18.56
C ALA A 24 17.41 5.32 -18.31
N ASN A 25 16.45 4.78 -19.06
CA ASN A 25 15.03 5.12 -18.95
C ASN A 25 14.60 5.20 -17.48
N SER A 26 14.29 6.40 -16.99
CA SER A 26 13.96 6.65 -15.58
C SER A 26 12.53 6.23 -15.22
N CYS A 27 11.72 5.85 -16.20
CA CYS A 27 10.33 5.43 -16.04
C CYS A 27 10.17 3.91 -16.15
N TYR A 28 9.17 3.36 -15.45
CA TYR A 28 8.74 1.98 -15.64
C TYR A 28 8.07 1.81 -17.01
N CYS A 29 8.20 0.61 -17.58
CA CYS A 29 7.55 0.26 -18.83
C CYS A 29 6.04 0.08 -18.64
N LEU A 30 5.23 0.64 -19.54
CA LEU A 30 3.78 0.58 -19.51
C LEU A 30 3.20 -0.19 -20.72
N PRO A 31 1.97 -0.72 -20.63
CA PRO A 31 1.29 -1.30 -21.77
C PRO A 31 1.24 -0.34 -22.96
N GLY A 32 1.68 -0.81 -24.13
CA GLY A 32 1.80 0.00 -25.35
C GLY A 32 3.22 0.49 -25.65
N ASP A 33 4.11 0.53 -24.65
CA ASP A 33 5.51 0.88 -24.87
C ASP A 33 6.26 -0.22 -25.64
N ALA A 34 7.28 0.17 -26.41
CA ALA A 34 8.14 -0.77 -27.14
C ALA A 34 8.88 -1.77 -26.22
N CYS A 35 9.11 -1.39 -24.95
CA CYS A 35 9.73 -2.25 -23.94
C CYS A 35 8.75 -3.25 -23.31
N TRP A 36 7.43 -3.12 -23.55
CA TRP A 36 6.44 -3.91 -22.84
C TRP A 36 6.58 -5.38 -23.25
N PRO A 37 6.58 -6.34 -22.30
CA PRO A 37 6.79 -7.73 -22.66
C PRO A 37 5.71 -8.21 -23.62
N LYS A 38 6.14 -8.87 -24.70
CA LYS A 38 5.24 -9.52 -25.64
C LYS A 38 4.49 -10.67 -24.95
N GLU A 39 3.35 -11.05 -25.49
CA GLU A 39 2.52 -12.16 -24.96
C GLU A 39 3.32 -13.45 -24.72
N SER A 40 4.27 -13.78 -25.61
CA SER A 40 5.12 -14.96 -25.44
C SER A 40 6.02 -14.90 -24.19
N ALA A 41 6.44 -13.70 -23.77
CA ALA A 41 7.20 -13.51 -22.54
C ALA A 41 6.30 -13.67 -21.30
N TRP A 42 5.08 -13.13 -21.34
CA TRP A 42 4.07 -13.33 -20.31
C TRP A 42 3.68 -14.81 -20.16
N SER A 43 3.48 -15.52 -21.27
CA SER A 43 3.16 -16.95 -21.27
C SER A 43 4.29 -17.82 -20.69
N ARG A 44 5.55 -17.54 -21.07
CA ARG A 44 6.72 -18.19 -20.46
C ARG A 44 6.79 -17.91 -18.97
N PHE A 45 6.59 -16.66 -18.55
CA PHE A 45 6.56 -16.30 -17.13
C PHE A 45 5.45 -17.02 -16.38
N ASN A 46 4.24 -17.08 -16.95
CA ASN A 46 3.10 -17.80 -16.37
C ASN A 46 3.44 -19.26 -16.06
N SER A 47 4.15 -19.92 -16.98
CA SER A 47 4.62 -21.29 -16.79
C SER A 47 5.58 -21.43 -15.59
N THR A 48 6.41 -20.41 -15.33
CA THR A 48 7.34 -20.43 -14.18
C THR A 48 6.65 -20.26 -12.83
N VAL A 49 5.47 -19.65 -12.79
CA VAL A 49 4.65 -19.48 -11.59
C VAL A 49 3.51 -20.49 -11.53
N GLY A 50 3.58 -21.58 -12.31
CA GLY A 50 2.61 -22.67 -12.24
C GLY A 50 1.22 -22.34 -12.80
N GLY A 51 1.13 -21.42 -13.77
CA GLY A 51 -0.16 -21.01 -14.35
C GLY A 51 -0.90 -19.93 -13.55
N ARG A 52 -0.29 -19.40 -12.48
CA ARG A 52 -0.92 -18.44 -11.54
C ARG A 52 -0.79 -16.96 -11.94
N LEU A 53 -0.47 -16.67 -13.21
CA LEU A 53 -0.54 -15.30 -13.74
C LEU A 53 -1.97 -14.99 -14.20
N VAL A 54 -2.56 -13.96 -13.61
CA VAL A 54 -3.92 -13.49 -13.89
C VAL A 54 -3.85 -12.18 -14.67
N ALA A 55 -4.36 -12.18 -15.90
CA ALA A 55 -4.60 -10.95 -16.64
C ALA A 55 -5.79 -10.19 -16.02
N THR A 56 -5.64 -8.90 -15.81
CA THR A 56 -6.70 -8.13 -15.16
C THR A 56 -7.92 -7.97 -16.04
N VAL A 57 -9.06 -8.41 -15.53
CA VAL A 57 -10.40 -8.02 -16.00
C VAL A 57 -11.03 -7.20 -14.87
N PRO A 58 -11.31 -5.89 -15.07
CA PRO A 58 -11.96 -5.09 -14.04
C PRO A 58 -13.30 -5.69 -13.62
N ILE A 59 -13.58 -5.67 -12.32
CA ILE A 59 -14.80 -6.27 -11.77
C ILE A 59 -16.08 -5.64 -12.36
N GLY A 60 -16.02 -4.37 -12.77
CA GLY A 60 -17.13 -3.65 -13.41
C GLY A 60 -17.38 -4.02 -14.87
N SER A 61 -16.54 -4.87 -15.50
CA SER A 61 -16.68 -5.21 -16.93
C SER A 61 -18.06 -5.74 -17.34
N PRO A 62 -18.84 -6.47 -16.51
CA PRO A 62 -20.20 -6.87 -16.88
C PRO A 62 -21.18 -5.70 -17.06
N CYS A 63 -20.83 -4.49 -16.60
CA CYS A 63 -21.67 -3.30 -16.75
C CYS A 63 -21.39 -2.48 -18.01
N HIS A 64 -20.43 -2.88 -18.83
CA HIS A 64 -20.00 -2.13 -20.02
C HIS A 64 -19.94 -3.02 -21.25
N ASP A 65 -20.16 -2.43 -22.43
CA ASP A 65 -19.91 -3.12 -23.69
C ASP A 65 -18.39 -3.38 -23.90
N PRO A 66 -18.00 -4.48 -24.58
CA PRO A 66 -18.86 -5.49 -25.21
C PRO A 66 -19.27 -6.63 -24.28
N THR A 67 -18.82 -6.63 -23.02
CA THR A 67 -19.03 -7.72 -22.04
C THR A 67 -20.30 -7.56 -21.21
N TYR A 68 -21.24 -6.73 -21.67
CA TYR A 68 -22.42 -6.37 -20.90
C TYR A 68 -23.28 -7.58 -20.58
N ASP A 69 -23.54 -7.76 -19.29
CA ASP A 69 -24.48 -8.73 -18.72
C ASP A 69 -25.35 -7.99 -17.70
N ALA A 70 -26.63 -7.82 -18.04
CA ALA A 70 -27.58 -7.07 -17.23
C ALA A 70 -27.75 -7.67 -15.82
N ALA A 71 -27.76 -9.00 -15.70
CA ALA A 71 -27.97 -9.68 -14.42
C ALA A 71 -26.72 -9.58 -13.54
N ALA A 72 -25.54 -9.85 -14.11
CA ALA A 72 -24.28 -9.73 -13.39
C ALA A 72 -24.00 -8.27 -12.98
N CYS A 73 -24.31 -7.30 -13.85
CA CYS A 73 -24.18 -5.88 -13.52
C CYS A 73 -25.11 -5.47 -12.37
N ALA A 74 -26.39 -5.84 -12.41
CA ALA A 74 -27.35 -5.53 -11.35
C ALA A 74 -26.94 -6.18 -10.01
N GLN A 75 -26.46 -7.42 -10.05
CA GLN A 75 -25.93 -8.09 -8.86
C GLN A 75 -24.72 -7.34 -8.30
N LEU A 76 -23.76 -6.97 -9.15
CA LEU A 76 -22.56 -6.23 -8.75
C LEU A 76 -22.92 -4.88 -8.13
N GLN A 77 -23.82 -4.12 -8.75
CA GLN A 77 -24.31 -2.84 -8.24
C GLN A 77 -24.93 -2.99 -6.84
N SER A 78 -25.72 -4.04 -6.61
CA SER A 78 -26.36 -4.30 -5.31
C SER A 78 -25.38 -4.64 -4.19
N GLN A 79 -24.17 -5.11 -4.53
CA GLN A 79 -23.15 -5.55 -3.59
C GLN A 79 -21.88 -4.70 -3.65
N TRP A 80 -21.90 -3.55 -4.33
CA TRP A 80 -20.70 -2.74 -4.59
C TRP A 80 -20.06 -2.15 -3.33
N THR A 81 -20.85 -1.91 -2.28
CA THR A 81 -20.34 -1.42 -1.00
C THR A 81 -19.87 -2.55 -0.07
N ASN A 82 -20.11 -3.81 -0.45
CA ASN A 82 -19.73 -4.97 0.34
C ASN A 82 -18.29 -5.40 -0.01
N PRO A 83 -17.31 -5.31 0.91
CA PRO A 83 -15.92 -5.67 0.61
C PRO A 83 -15.74 -7.12 0.13
N LEU A 84 -16.61 -8.04 0.55
CA LEU A 84 -16.54 -9.45 0.14
C LEU A 84 -16.73 -9.63 -1.36
N THR A 85 -17.45 -8.72 -2.03
CA THR A 85 -17.61 -8.71 -3.49
C THR A 85 -16.29 -8.46 -4.21
N HIS A 86 -15.40 -7.66 -3.61
CA HIS A 86 -14.17 -7.18 -4.25
C HIS A 86 -12.96 -8.07 -3.95
N ILE A 87 -12.95 -8.79 -2.82
CA ILE A 87 -11.81 -9.59 -2.36
C ILE A 87 -11.38 -10.68 -3.35
N PRO A 88 -12.30 -11.45 -3.97
CA PRO A 88 -11.93 -12.46 -4.97
C PRO A 88 -11.27 -11.88 -6.22
N SER A 89 -11.39 -10.56 -6.46
CA SER A 89 -10.75 -9.92 -7.60
C SER A 89 -9.28 -9.60 -7.31
N SER A 90 -8.42 -10.04 -8.21
CA SER A 90 -6.98 -9.76 -8.19
C SER A 90 -6.61 -8.29 -8.44
N SER A 91 -7.59 -7.43 -8.74
CA SER A 91 -7.34 -6.04 -9.17
C SER A 91 -8.36 -5.02 -8.67
N SER A 92 -9.51 -5.44 -8.14
CA SER A 92 -10.58 -4.52 -7.76
C SER A 92 -10.14 -3.46 -6.76
N VAL A 93 -10.43 -2.19 -7.06
CA VAL A 93 -10.06 -1.04 -6.24
C VAL A 93 -11.31 -0.57 -5.48
N MET A 94 -11.36 -0.82 -4.17
CA MET A 94 -12.52 -0.44 -3.34
C MET A 94 -12.61 1.08 -3.14
N GLN A 95 -11.48 1.78 -3.22
CA GLN A 95 -11.45 3.24 -3.09
C GLN A 95 -11.85 3.92 -4.39
N THR A 96 -13.02 4.53 -4.39
CA THR A 96 -13.63 5.18 -5.57
C THR A 96 -12.71 6.21 -6.22
N TYR A 97 -12.02 7.04 -5.41
CA TYR A 97 -11.05 8.02 -5.90
C TYR A 97 -9.96 7.38 -6.76
N PHE A 98 -9.41 6.23 -6.33
CA PHE A 98 -8.36 5.53 -7.06
C PHE A 98 -8.90 4.65 -8.19
N ALA A 99 -10.11 4.11 -8.06
CA ALA A 99 -10.81 3.44 -9.16
C ALA A 99 -11.07 4.42 -10.33
N ASN A 100 -11.21 5.71 -10.02
CA ASN A 100 -11.24 6.83 -10.96
C ASN A 100 -12.25 6.60 -12.11
N GLN A 101 -13.38 5.99 -11.79
CA GLN A 101 -14.44 5.62 -12.73
C GLN A 101 -13.96 4.94 -14.03
N SER A 102 -12.83 4.22 -13.99
CA SER A 102 -12.20 3.64 -15.19
C SER A 102 -13.02 2.47 -15.75
N CYS A 103 -13.71 1.76 -14.87
CA CYS A 103 -14.68 0.71 -15.18
C CYS A 103 -15.64 0.57 -13.99
N ASP A 104 -16.47 1.59 -13.82
CA ASP A 104 -17.37 1.76 -12.68
C ASP A 104 -18.79 1.34 -13.06
N PRO A 105 -19.40 0.41 -12.30
CA PRO A 105 -20.68 -0.19 -12.67
C PRO A 105 -21.86 0.80 -12.67
N PHE A 106 -21.68 2.01 -12.15
CA PHE A 106 -22.71 3.06 -12.14
C PHE A 106 -22.53 4.10 -13.25
N THR A 107 -21.51 3.95 -14.09
CA THR A 107 -21.34 4.80 -15.28
C THR A 107 -22.10 4.23 -16.48
N ASP A 108 -22.27 5.05 -17.52
CA ASP A 108 -23.01 4.66 -18.72
C ASP A 108 -22.43 3.37 -19.34
N ARG A 109 -23.30 2.46 -19.77
CA ARG A 109 -22.92 1.18 -20.40
C ARG A 109 -21.98 1.36 -21.60
N ALA A 110 -22.17 2.44 -22.38
CA ALA A 110 -21.35 2.73 -23.55
C ALA A 110 -19.99 3.35 -23.19
N LYS A 111 -19.78 3.78 -21.93
CA LYS A 111 -18.46 4.22 -21.47
C LYS A 111 -17.51 3.01 -21.49
N PRO A 112 -16.38 3.08 -22.22
CA PRO A 112 -15.46 1.94 -22.28
C PRO A 112 -14.90 1.58 -20.90
N CYS A 113 -14.99 0.29 -20.54
CA CYS A 113 -14.31 -0.26 -19.38
C CYS A 113 -12.80 -0.34 -19.64
N THR A 114 -12.03 0.53 -18.99
CA THR A 114 -10.57 0.58 -19.12
C THR A 114 -9.90 0.19 -17.81
N LEU A 115 -8.63 -0.24 -17.88
CA LEU A 115 -7.86 -0.55 -16.68
C LEU A 115 -7.60 0.68 -15.82
N GLY A 116 -7.28 1.83 -16.43
CA GLY A 116 -6.91 3.04 -15.68
C GLY A 116 -5.83 2.75 -14.63
N ASN A 117 -6.18 2.93 -13.35
CA ASN A 117 -5.28 2.69 -12.22
C ASN A 117 -5.18 1.23 -11.76
N TYR A 118 -5.95 0.31 -12.36
CA TYR A 118 -5.85 -1.12 -12.09
C TYR A 118 -4.50 -1.66 -12.56
N VAL A 119 -4.04 -2.71 -11.90
CA VAL A 119 -2.84 -3.46 -12.31
C VAL A 119 -3.08 -4.16 -13.64
N SER A 120 -2.06 -4.35 -14.48
CA SER A 120 -2.22 -5.07 -15.75
C SER A 120 -2.29 -6.58 -15.57
N TYR A 121 -1.46 -7.09 -14.65
CA TYR A 121 -1.41 -8.49 -14.29
C TYR A 121 -1.26 -8.64 -12.79
N ALA A 122 -1.70 -9.77 -12.26
CA ALA A 122 -1.43 -10.20 -10.89
C ALA A 122 -0.84 -11.62 -10.90
N VAL A 123 0.10 -11.90 -10.00
CA VAL A 123 0.52 -13.26 -9.71
C VAL A 123 -0.20 -13.68 -8.43
N ASP A 124 -1.05 -14.69 -8.54
CA ASP A 124 -1.66 -15.34 -7.39
C ASP A 124 -0.58 -16.19 -6.70
N VAL A 125 0.01 -15.68 -5.62
CA VAL A 125 1.20 -16.31 -5.04
C VAL A 125 0.80 -17.39 -4.04
N GLU A 126 1.38 -18.58 -4.21
CA GLU A 126 1.17 -19.71 -3.30
C GLU A 126 2.35 -19.87 -2.33
N CYS A 127 3.54 -19.41 -2.73
CA CYS A 127 4.73 -19.52 -1.91
C CYS A 127 5.75 -18.41 -2.22
N SER A 128 6.82 -18.36 -1.41
CA SER A 128 7.92 -17.40 -1.58
C SER A 128 8.62 -17.52 -2.94
N SER A 129 8.62 -18.70 -3.56
CA SER A 129 9.25 -18.89 -4.87
C SER A 129 8.51 -18.18 -6.00
N ASP A 130 7.18 -18.06 -5.92
CA ASP A 130 6.38 -17.30 -6.90
C ASP A 130 6.67 -15.80 -6.79
N VAL A 131 6.77 -15.29 -5.56
CA VAL A 131 7.15 -13.91 -5.29
C VAL A 131 8.54 -13.61 -5.88
N ALA A 132 9.53 -14.48 -5.64
CA ALA A 132 10.88 -14.31 -6.17
C ALA A 132 10.90 -14.30 -7.71
N ARG A 133 10.15 -15.19 -8.35
CA ARG A 133 10.02 -15.24 -9.82
C ARG A 133 9.34 -13.99 -10.37
N ALA A 134 8.26 -13.52 -9.74
CA ALA A 134 7.57 -12.29 -10.13
C ALA A 134 8.47 -11.06 -10.03
N LEU A 135 9.22 -10.91 -8.94
CA LEU A 135 10.18 -9.82 -8.77
C LEU A 135 11.32 -9.88 -9.79
N LYS A 136 11.85 -11.07 -10.08
CA LYS A 136 12.88 -11.27 -11.10
C LYS A 136 12.36 -10.89 -12.49
N PHE A 137 11.15 -11.33 -12.83
CA PHE A 137 10.51 -10.99 -14.10
C PHE A 137 10.25 -9.48 -14.23
N ALA A 138 9.69 -8.86 -13.20
CA ALA A 138 9.43 -7.42 -13.18
C ALA A 138 10.72 -6.61 -13.34
N LYS A 139 11.79 -6.97 -12.61
CA LYS A 139 13.09 -6.31 -12.73
C LYS A 139 13.69 -6.46 -14.13
N ALA A 140 13.63 -7.65 -14.71
CA ALA A 140 14.18 -7.91 -16.05
C ALA A 140 13.47 -7.13 -17.16
N ASN A 141 12.20 -6.77 -16.94
CA ASN A 141 11.37 -6.06 -17.92
C ASN A 141 11.05 -4.61 -17.49
N ASN A 142 11.71 -4.10 -16.46
CA ASN A 142 11.49 -2.75 -15.91
C ASN A 142 10.01 -2.44 -15.62
N LEU A 143 9.30 -3.37 -14.99
CA LEU A 143 7.88 -3.24 -14.63
C LEU A 143 7.73 -2.69 -13.21
N ARG A 144 6.70 -1.85 -13.00
CA ARG A 144 6.27 -1.45 -11.67
C ARG A 144 5.70 -2.67 -10.95
N VAL A 145 6.14 -2.91 -9.72
CA VAL A 145 5.56 -3.94 -8.83
C VAL A 145 4.65 -3.27 -7.81
N VAL A 146 3.50 -3.88 -7.54
CA VAL A 146 2.64 -3.54 -6.40
C VAL A 146 2.34 -4.79 -5.59
N VAL A 147 2.11 -4.63 -4.28
CA VAL A 147 1.69 -5.74 -3.41
C VAL A 147 0.21 -5.56 -3.12
N ARG A 148 -0.58 -6.60 -3.35
CA ARG A 148 -2.02 -6.60 -3.12
C ARG A 148 -2.39 -7.74 -2.18
N ASN A 149 -3.12 -7.41 -1.12
CA ASN A 149 -3.86 -8.38 -0.33
C ASN A 149 -5.37 -8.25 -0.63
N THR A 150 -6.10 -7.47 0.16
CA THR A 150 -7.57 -7.40 0.10
C THR A 150 -8.13 -6.26 -0.75
N GLY A 151 -7.32 -5.25 -1.08
CA GLY A 151 -7.78 -4.04 -1.79
C GLY A 151 -8.34 -2.92 -0.89
N HIS A 152 -8.29 -3.07 0.44
CA HIS A 152 -8.77 -2.11 1.44
C HIS A 152 -8.02 -0.77 1.52
N ASP A 153 -6.90 -0.61 0.81
CA ASP A 153 -6.00 0.53 1.02
C ASP A 153 -6.62 1.88 0.59
N PHE A 154 -6.92 2.74 1.58
CA PHE A 154 -7.48 4.09 1.40
C PHE A 154 -6.62 5.04 0.56
N LEU A 155 -5.34 4.71 0.33
CA LEU A 155 -4.36 5.59 -0.34
C LEU A 155 -3.92 5.02 -1.71
N GLY A 156 -4.60 3.99 -2.23
CA GLY A 156 -4.31 3.40 -3.52
C GLY A 156 -2.95 2.68 -3.62
N ARG A 157 -2.31 2.36 -2.49
CA ARG A 157 -0.95 1.75 -2.45
C ARG A 157 -0.93 0.31 -2.94
N SER A 158 -2.09 -0.34 -3.04
CA SER A 158 -2.25 -1.72 -3.52
C SER A 158 -2.68 -1.83 -4.99
N THR A 159 -2.60 -0.72 -5.74
CA THR A 159 -2.88 -0.68 -7.18
C THR A 159 -1.88 0.22 -7.92
N GLY A 160 -1.89 0.17 -9.24
CA GLY A 160 -1.11 1.07 -10.08
C GLY A 160 -1.20 0.72 -11.56
N ALA A 161 -1.42 1.73 -12.39
CA ALA A 161 -1.45 1.59 -13.85
C ALA A 161 -0.18 0.88 -14.37
N GLY A 162 -0.38 -0.11 -15.24
CA GLY A 162 0.71 -0.86 -15.87
C GLY A 162 1.50 -1.80 -14.94
N ALA A 163 1.12 -1.91 -13.67
CA ALA A 163 1.88 -2.69 -12.70
C ALA A 163 1.64 -4.20 -12.81
N LEU A 164 2.62 -4.97 -12.34
CA LEU A 164 2.49 -6.38 -11.96
C LEU A 164 2.22 -6.47 -10.46
N ALA A 165 1.07 -7.00 -10.08
CA ALA A 165 0.72 -7.23 -8.68
C ALA A 165 1.28 -8.56 -8.17
N ILE A 166 1.78 -8.55 -6.94
CA ILE A 166 1.97 -9.74 -6.11
C ILE A 166 0.70 -9.86 -5.27
N TRP A 167 -0.17 -10.82 -5.61
CA TRP A 167 -1.47 -10.99 -4.96
C TRP A 167 -1.38 -12.07 -3.89
N THR A 168 -1.38 -11.64 -2.63
CA THR A 168 -1.09 -12.49 -1.47
C THR A 168 -2.34 -13.04 -0.79
N ASN A 169 -3.54 -12.78 -1.33
CA ASN A 169 -4.80 -13.02 -0.62
C ASN A 169 -5.03 -14.51 -0.30
N HIS A 170 -4.58 -15.44 -1.14
CA HIS A 170 -4.76 -16.88 -0.92
C HIS A 170 -3.72 -17.52 0.03
N LEU A 171 -2.77 -16.75 0.58
CA LEU A 171 -1.87 -17.24 1.63
C LEU A 171 -2.61 -17.30 2.98
N LYS A 172 -3.34 -18.38 3.23
CA LYS A 172 -4.33 -18.53 4.32
C LYS A 172 -3.91 -19.42 5.50
N SER A 173 -2.62 -19.73 5.67
CA SER A 173 -2.17 -20.56 6.81
C SER A 173 -2.46 -19.91 8.16
N ILE A 174 -2.89 -20.68 9.15
CA ILE A 174 -3.10 -20.24 10.54
C ILE A 174 -2.60 -21.34 11.47
N ASP A 175 -1.41 -21.14 12.04
CA ASP A 175 -0.72 -22.14 12.85
C ASP A 175 -0.50 -21.60 14.27
N PHE A 176 -1.25 -22.13 15.24
CA PHE A 176 -1.09 -21.77 16.65
C PHE A 176 0.08 -22.55 17.25
N VAL A 177 0.93 -21.84 17.99
CA VAL A 177 2.15 -22.37 18.62
C VAL A 177 2.27 -21.84 20.03
N ASP A 178 2.95 -22.57 20.90
CA ASP A 178 3.44 -22.01 22.16
C ASP A 178 4.80 -21.36 21.89
N TRP A 179 4.87 -20.04 22.05
CA TRP A 179 6.07 -19.25 21.85
C TRP A 179 6.82 -19.09 23.17
N ASP A 180 8.14 -19.13 23.10
CA ASP A 180 9.02 -18.93 24.25
C ASP A 180 10.33 -18.28 23.80
N ASP A 181 10.48 -16.99 24.11
CA ASP A 181 11.72 -16.23 23.95
C ASP A 181 11.94 -15.26 25.12
N GLU A 182 12.98 -14.44 25.05
CA GLU A 182 13.33 -13.47 26.11
C GLU A 182 12.21 -12.43 26.39
N TYR A 183 11.34 -12.16 25.43
CA TYR A 183 10.35 -11.08 25.48
C TYR A 183 8.92 -11.58 25.70
N TYR A 184 8.62 -12.81 25.33
CA TYR A 184 7.27 -13.37 25.43
C TYR A 184 7.30 -14.90 25.59
N THR A 185 6.56 -15.38 26.58
CA THR A 185 6.23 -16.80 26.75
C THR A 185 4.71 -16.93 26.79
N GLY A 186 4.13 -17.71 25.87
CA GLY A 186 2.70 -17.96 25.82
C GLY A 186 2.17 -18.31 24.42
N PRO A 187 0.85 -18.44 24.27
CA PRO A 187 0.24 -18.77 22.99
C PRO A 187 0.51 -17.70 21.93
N ALA A 188 0.94 -18.13 20.75
CA ALA A 188 1.13 -17.29 19.58
C ALA A 188 0.49 -17.93 18.35
N VAL A 189 0.40 -17.17 17.26
CA VAL A 189 -0.12 -17.65 15.99
C VAL A 189 0.73 -17.15 14.83
N SER A 190 1.18 -18.06 14.00
CA SER A 190 1.75 -17.77 12.69
C SER A 190 0.62 -17.68 11.67
N VAL A 191 0.57 -16.61 10.90
CA VAL A 191 -0.49 -16.36 9.93
C VAL A 191 0.07 -16.10 8.53
N GLY A 192 -0.59 -16.66 7.53
CA GLY A 192 -0.32 -16.37 6.14
C GLY A 192 -0.67 -14.91 5.80
N ALA A 193 0.03 -14.35 4.81
CA ALA A 193 -0.10 -12.94 4.45
C ALA A 193 -1.51 -12.54 3.98
N GLY A 194 -2.33 -13.52 3.57
CA GLY A 194 -3.69 -13.35 3.07
C GLY A 194 -4.77 -13.47 4.14
N VAL A 195 -4.45 -13.90 5.36
CA VAL A 195 -5.42 -14.08 6.45
C VAL A 195 -6.09 -12.75 6.81
N GLN A 196 -7.41 -12.76 6.88
CA GLN A 196 -8.28 -11.63 7.20
C GLN A 196 -8.79 -11.73 8.64
N GLY A 197 -9.26 -10.61 9.18
CA GLY A 197 -9.73 -10.50 10.56
C GLY A 197 -10.76 -11.56 10.97
N TYR A 198 -11.76 -11.83 10.13
CA TYR A 198 -12.78 -12.83 10.46
C TYR A 198 -12.21 -14.25 10.56
N GLU A 199 -11.29 -14.62 9.66
CA GLU A 199 -10.68 -15.96 9.60
C GLU A 199 -9.86 -16.25 10.87
N ILE A 200 -9.05 -15.28 11.29
CA ILE A 200 -8.21 -15.46 12.49
C ILE A 200 -9.02 -15.40 13.78
N LEU A 201 -10.07 -14.57 13.86
CA LEU A 201 -10.93 -14.50 15.03
C LEU A 201 -11.73 -15.80 15.21
N GLU A 202 -12.25 -16.38 14.12
CA GLU A 202 -12.92 -17.68 14.17
C GLU A 202 -11.97 -18.78 14.65
N ALA A 203 -10.76 -18.83 14.09
CA ALA A 203 -9.74 -19.82 14.47
C ALA A 203 -9.24 -19.66 15.92
N ALA A 204 -9.09 -18.42 16.40
CA ALA A 204 -8.66 -18.12 17.76
C ALA A 204 -9.76 -18.44 18.79
N ASN A 205 -11.01 -18.08 18.49
CA ASN A 205 -12.15 -18.36 19.34
C ASN A 205 -12.34 -19.87 19.58
N ALA A 206 -12.12 -20.71 18.56
CA ALA A 206 -12.14 -22.17 18.69
C ALA A 206 -11.10 -22.73 19.68
N LYS A 207 -10.08 -21.94 20.03
CA LYS A 207 -9.04 -22.27 21.02
C LYS A 207 -9.19 -21.50 22.34
N GLY A 208 -10.27 -20.73 22.51
CA GLY A 208 -10.45 -19.87 23.68
C GLY A 208 -9.45 -18.71 23.74
N LEU A 209 -8.90 -18.32 22.59
CA LEU A 209 -7.94 -17.23 22.45
C LEU A 209 -8.57 -16.02 21.75
N SER A 210 -7.97 -14.86 21.96
CA SER A 210 -8.30 -13.62 21.26
C SER A 210 -7.09 -13.12 20.50
N VAL A 211 -7.31 -12.53 19.33
CA VAL A 211 -6.25 -11.92 18.50
C VAL A 211 -6.60 -10.46 18.24
N VAL A 212 -5.60 -9.58 18.31
CA VAL A 212 -5.77 -8.16 18.00
C VAL A 212 -5.97 -7.98 16.49
N THR A 213 -7.19 -7.64 16.09
CA THR A 213 -7.56 -7.35 14.69
C THR A 213 -8.22 -5.97 14.57
N GLY A 214 -8.41 -5.50 13.34
CA GLY A 214 -9.24 -4.33 13.05
C GLY A 214 -10.73 -4.63 13.20
N GLU A 215 -11.54 -3.56 13.23
CA GLU A 215 -13.00 -3.65 13.31
C GLU A 215 -13.63 -4.22 12.02
N CYS A 216 -13.14 -3.78 10.86
CA CYS A 216 -13.58 -4.33 9.58
C CYS A 216 -13.05 -5.75 9.40
N ALA A 217 -13.93 -6.74 9.54
CA ALA A 217 -13.60 -8.16 9.56
C ALA A 217 -12.84 -8.65 8.30
N THR A 218 -13.01 -7.95 7.18
CA THR A 218 -12.40 -8.30 5.89
C THR A 218 -11.00 -7.71 5.67
N VAL A 219 -10.46 -6.94 6.63
CA VAL A 219 -9.10 -6.39 6.54
C VAL A 219 -8.08 -7.51 6.68
N GLY A 220 -7.05 -7.51 5.84
CA GLY A 220 -5.95 -8.47 5.89
C GLY A 220 -5.02 -8.19 7.06
N LEU A 221 -4.96 -9.11 8.03
CA LEU A 221 -4.26 -8.96 9.30
C LEU A 221 -2.77 -8.64 9.08
N ALA A 222 -2.04 -9.59 8.49
CA ALA A 222 -0.60 -9.50 8.25
C ALA A 222 -0.21 -8.50 7.14
N GLY A 223 -1.18 -7.86 6.50
CA GLY A 223 -0.97 -6.89 5.44
C GLY A 223 -0.68 -5.48 5.97
N GLY A 224 -1.18 -4.48 5.25
CA GLY A 224 -1.01 -3.06 5.61
C GLY A 224 -1.61 -2.67 6.97
N PHE A 225 -2.46 -3.50 7.57
CA PHE A 225 -3.01 -3.28 8.91
C PHE A 225 -1.92 -3.34 9.98
N THR A 226 -1.39 -4.54 10.28
CA THR A 226 -0.31 -4.70 11.29
C THR A 226 0.95 -3.95 10.89
N GLN A 227 1.32 -3.95 9.60
CA GLN A 227 2.50 -3.22 9.11
C GLN A 227 2.36 -1.69 9.18
N GLY A 228 1.13 -1.18 9.25
CA GLY A 228 0.80 0.25 9.33
C GLY A 228 0.49 0.74 10.75
N GLY A 229 0.56 -0.14 11.76
CA GLY A 229 0.15 0.12 13.14
C GLY A 229 -1.04 -0.76 13.52
N GLY A 230 -2.23 -0.43 13.02
CA GLY A 230 -3.45 -1.20 13.23
C GLY A 230 -4.07 -1.00 14.62
N HIS A 231 -5.18 -0.26 14.69
CA HIS A 231 -5.95 -0.11 15.92
C HIS A 231 -6.97 -1.25 16.08
N SER A 232 -7.33 -1.56 17.31
CA SER A 232 -8.32 -2.58 17.66
C SER A 232 -9.19 -2.12 18.82
N ALA A 233 -10.39 -2.69 18.93
CA ALA A 233 -11.18 -2.60 20.17
C ALA A 233 -10.40 -3.17 21.37
N LEU A 234 -9.45 -4.07 21.14
CA LEU A 234 -8.56 -4.65 22.14
C LEU A 234 -7.30 -3.81 22.42
N SER A 235 -7.10 -2.68 21.73
CA SER A 235 -5.92 -1.80 21.94
C SER A 235 -6.02 -0.94 23.22
N THR A 236 -6.91 -1.29 24.15
CA THR A 236 -7.24 -0.49 25.32
C THR A 236 -6.75 -1.16 26.61
N HIS A 237 -6.33 -0.38 27.61
CA HIS A 237 -5.98 -0.88 28.95
C HIS A 237 -7.21 -1.17 29.82
N THR A 238 -8.41 -1.12 29.26
CA THR A 238 -9.69 -1.17 29.98
C THR A 238 -10.46 -2.42 29.60
N LEU A 239 -11.11 -3.06 30.59
CA LEU A 239 -11.73 -4.38 30.48
C LEU A 239 -12.85 -4.48 29.43
N SER A 240 -13.45 -3.36 28.99
CA SER A 240 -14.39 -3.32 27.88
C SER A 240 -14.19 -2.08 26.98
N TYR A 241 -14.55 -2.19 25.70
CA TYR A 241 -14.54 -1.06 24.75
C TYR A 241 -15.44 0.08 25.23
N ARG A 242 -16.55 -0.24 25.89
CA ARG A 242 -17.45 0.77 26.47
C ARG A 242 -16.76 1.55 27.59
N ASP A 243 -16.09 0.86 28.51
CA ASP A 243 -15.37 1.51 29.60
C ASP A 243 -14.18 2.34 29.08
N HIS A 244 -13.52 1.88 28.02
CA HIS A 244 -12.52 2.68 27.31
C HIS A 244 -13.12 3.98 26.79
N TYR A 245 -14.21 3.85 26.03
CA TYR A 245 -14.86 4.97 25.36
C TYR A 245 -15.40 5.96 26.38
N ASP A 246 -16.16 5.51 27.38
CA ASP A 246 -16.72 6.38 28.42
C ASP A 246 -15.60 7.07 29.24
N ARG A 247 -14.46 6.40 29.47
CA ARG A 247 -13.34 6.94 30.26
C ARG A 247 -12.51 7.99 29.54
N TYR A 248 -12.18 7.76 28.27
CA TYR A 248 -11.25 8.61 27.50
C TYR A 248 -11.95 9.51 26.49
N MET A 249 -13.05 9.01 25.93
CA MET A 249 -13.85 9.71 24.95
C MET A 249 -15.15 10.26 25.55
N GLY A 250 -15.44 10.09 26.84
CA GLY A 250 -16.63 10.64 27.47
C GLY A 250 -17.91 9.81 27.23
N PRO A 251 -18.96 10.04 28.03
CA PRO A 251 -20.12 9.16 28.06
C PRO A 251 -20.86 9.14 26.73
N LEU A 252 -21.15 7.94 26.23
CA LEU A 252 -22.07 7.76 25.12
C LEU A 252 -23.43 8.43 25.42
N PRO A 253 -24.11 9.03 24.43
CA PRO A 253 -23.75 9.08 23.01
C PRO A 253 -22.92 10.32 22.61
N LYS A 254 -22.55 11.18 23.56
CA LYS A 254 -21.97 12.52 23.29
C LYS A 254 -20.54 12.63 23.81
N GLY A 255 -19.72 11.66 23.43
CA GLY A 255 -18.31 11.70 23.74
C GLY A 255 -17.60 12.96 23.21
N SER A 256 -16.39 13.22 23.68
CA SER A 256 -15.48 14.30 23.29
C SER A 256 -15.08 14.28 21.82
N LEU A 257 -15.25 13.16 21.12
CA LEU A 257 -15.07 13.03 19.67
C LEU A 257 -16.32 12.41 19.03
N GLU A 258 -17.10 13.23 18.35
CA GLU A 258 -18.28 12.79 17.60
C GLU A 258 -17.80 12.10 16.30
N VAL A 259 -17.86 10.77 16.23
CA VAL A 259 -17.37 9.99 15.05
C VAL A 259 -18.09 10.37 13.75
N ALA A 260 -19.34 10.84 13.84
CA ALA A 260 -20.11 11.35 12.71
C ALA A 260 -19.74 12.79 12.28
N ARG A 261 -18.88 13.47 13.04
CA ARG A 261 -18.53 14.88 12.81
C ARG A 261 -17.17 15.05 12.16
N TYR A 262 -16.22 14.17 12.44
CA TYR A 262 -14.82 14.36 12.03
C TYR A 262 -14.36 13.38 10.95
N GLN A 263 -13.63 13.89 9.95
CA GLN A 263 -12.80 13.13 9.01
C GLN A 263 -11.34 13.13 9.51
N PHE A 264 -10.68 11.97 9.39
CA PHE A 264 -9.29 11.82 9.81
C PHE A 264 -8.39 11.49 8.61
N GLY A 265 -7.34 12.28 8.42
CA GLY A 265 -6.27 12.04 7.46
C GLY A 265 -4.91 12.00 8.17
N GLY A 266 -3.85 11.59 7.48
CA GLY A 266 -2.52 11.55 8.07
C GLY A 266 -1.38 11.73 7.07
N ARG A 267 -0.23 12.16 7.59
CA ARG A 267 1.00 12.35 6.83
C ARG A 267 2.22 11.99 7.68
N LEU A 268 3.17 11.29 7.09
CA LEU A 268 4.51 11.15 7.64
C LEU A 268 5.33 12.39 7.28
N ILE A 269 5.80 13.13 8.29
CA ILE A 269 6.60 14.33 8.10
C ILE A 269 8.08 13.95 8.22
N PRO A 270 8.86 14.12 7.15
CA PRO A 270 10.26 13.73 7.15
C PRO A 270 11.07 14.64 8.07
N ARG A 271 12.15 14.10 8.61
CA ARG A 271 13.10 14.79 9.49
C ARG A 271 13.69 16.04 8.82
N SER A 272 13.86 15.99 7.49
CA SER A 272 14.32 17.12 6.67
C SER A 272 13.35 18.31 6.66
N ALA A 273 12.05 18.12 6.92
CA ALA A 273 11.09 19.23 7.03
C ALA A 273 11.32 20.08 8.30
N PHE A 274 12.02 19.54 9.30
CA PHE A 274 12.33 20.22 10.55
C PHE A 274 13.72 20.88 10.55
N SER A 275 14.47 20.78 9.45
CA SER A 275 15.74 21.50 9.28
C SER A 275 15.54 23.01 9.37
N ASP A 276 16.59 23.76 9.74
CA ASP A 276 16.50 25.22 9.86
C ASP A 276 16.02 25.88 8.56
N ALA A 277 16.45 25.35 7.40
CA ALA A 277 16.05 25.85 6.09
C ALA A 277 14.55 25.64 5.77
N ASN A 278 13.95 24.53 6.21
CA ASN A 278 12.57 24.16 5.85
C ASN A 278 11.53 24.52 6.92
N ARG A 279 11.97 24.80 8.15
CA ARG A 279 11.10 25.11 9.29
C ARG A 279 10.14 26.28 9.02
N PRO A 280 10.52 27.37 8.33
CA PRO A 280 9.58 28.45 8.02
C PRO A 280 8.41 27.98 7.15
N ALA A 281 8.68 27.17 6.12
CA ALA A 281 7.65 26.63 5.23
C ALA A 281 6.73 25.64 5.97
N LEU A 282 7.30 24.77 6.81
CA LEU A 282 6.51 23.86 7.64
C LEU A 282 5.57 24.63 8.58
N LYS A 283 6.06 25.68 9.25
CA LYS A 283 5.24 26.56 10.10
C LYS A 283 4.11 27.22 9.31
N ALA A 284 4.39 27.71 8.09
CA ALA A 284 3.37 28.33 7.25
C ALA A 284 2.26 27.34 6.87
N VAL A 285 2.61 26.10 6.51
CA VAL A 285 1.63 25.05 6.17
C VAL A 285 0.77 24.70 7.38
N ILE A 286 1.38 24.42 8.54
CA ILE A 286 0.61 24.09 9.76
C ILE A 286 -0.28 25.26 10.18
N GLY A 287 0.25 26.49 10.14
CA GLY A 287 -0.51 27.70 10.43
C GLY A 287 -1.73 27.84 9.53
N ASN A 288 -1.55 27.65 8.22
CA ASN A 288 -2.65 27.71 7.25
C ASN A 288 -3.73 26.64 7.51
N LEU A 289 -3.32 25.38 7.78
CA LEU A 289 -4.24 24.30 8.12
C LEU A 289 -5.07 24.66 9.36
N THR A 290 -4.42 25.09 10.45
CA THR A 290 -5.11 25.45 11.69
C THR A 290 -6.01 26.67 11.54
N ALA A 291 -5.64 27.65 10.71
CA ALA A 291 -6.47 28.82 10.42
C ALA A 291 -7.76 28.45 9.64
N ASN A 292 -7.76 27.32 8.92
CA ASN A 292 -8.92 26.79 8.21
C ASN A 292 -9.66 25.69 8.99
N GLY A 293 -9.48 25.64 10.31
CA GLY A 293 -10.24 24.73 11.19
C GLY A 293 -9.73 23.28 11.23
N VAL A 294 -8.59 22.98 10.62
CA VAL A 294 -7.98 21.64 10.71
C VAL A 294 -7.29 21.49 12.07
N LEU A 295 -7.64 20.45 12.84
CA LEU A 295 -6.85 20.06 14.01
C LEU A 295 -5.68 19.20 13.54
N ALA A 296 -4.45 19.63 13.83
CA ALA A 296 -3.24 18.88 13.52
C ALA A 296 -2.62 18.33 14.80
N VAL A 297 -2.57 17.00 14.93
CA VAL A 297 -1.99 16.29 16.09
C VAL A 297 -0.85 15.43 15.59
N GLY A 298 0.29 15.44 16.27
CA GLY A 298 1.47 14.69 15.82
C GLY A 298 2.18 13.97 16.94
N SER A 299 2.68 12.77 16.65
CA SER A 299 3.57 12.01 17.51
C SER A 299 4.95 11.92 16.88
N ALA A 300 5.97 12.33 17.63
CA ALA A 300 7.36 12.28 17.19
C ALA A 300 8.00 10.96 17.62
N GLY A 301 8.78 10.34 16.73
CA GLY A 301 9.39 9.05 16.98
C GLY A 301 10.67 8.79 16.18
N THR A 302 11.37 7.73 16.55
CA THR A 302 12.54 7.23 15.82
C THR A 302 12.23 5.87 15.23
N TYR A 303 11.95 5.84 13.93
CA TYR A 303 11.57 4.63 13.20
C TYR A 303 12.80 4.01 12.51
N LYS A 304 13.90 3.85 13.25
CA LYS A 304 15.14 3.27 12.73
C LYS A 304 15.00 1.75 12.63
N LYS A 305 15.68 1.17 11.63
CA LYS A 305 15.89 -0.27 11.56
C LYS A 305 16.66 -0.73 12.82
N PRO A 306 16.21 -1.77 13.54
CA PRO A 306 16.99 -2.39 14.61
C PRO A 306 18.35 -2.92 14.11
N ALA A 307 19.33 -2.98 15.00
CA ALA A 307 20.62 -3.62 14.71
C ALA A 307 20.41 -5.09 14.31
N GLY A 308 21.15 -5.59 13.32
CA GLY A 308 21.01 -6.98 12.84
C GLY A 308 19.79 -7.28 11.96
N ALA A 309 18.73 -6.46 11.97
CA ALA A 309 17.53 -6.72 11.17
C ALA A 309 17.76 -6.59 9.65
N ALA A 310 16.96 -7.28 8.82
CA ALA A 310 17.08 -7.24 7.36
C ALA A 310 16.91 -5.81 6.80
N ASN A 311 17.58 -5.48 5.68
CA ASN A 311 17.57 -4.13 5.11
C ASN A 311 16.20 -3.59 4.71
N ASN A 312 15.17 -4.42 4.65
CA ASN A 312 13.77 -4.08 4.36
C ASN A 312 12.85 -4.07 5.59
N SER A 313 13.39 -4.24 6.82
CA SER A 313 12.59 -4.37 8.05
C SER A 313 11.83 -3.11 8.46
N VAL A 314 12.12 -1.97 7.84
CA VAL A 314 11.36 -0.72 7.97
C VAL A 314 11.18 -0.16 6.57
N PHE A 315 9.98 0.25 6.19
CA PHE A 315 9.74 0.88 4.88
C PHE A 315 10.59 2.15 4.70
N PRO A 316 11.11 2.44 3.49
CA PRO A 316 11.98 3.60 3.26
C PRO A 316 11.41 4.93 3.78
N ALA A 317 10.13 5.21 3.52
CA ALA A 317 9.48 6.45 3.97
C ALA A 317 9.47 6.62 5.51
N TRP A 318 9.34 5.52 6.26
CA TRP A 318 9.33 5.57 7.72
C TRP A 318 10.71 5.85 8.31
N ARG A 319 11.80 5.37 7.68
CA ARG A 319 13.17 5.59 8.15
C ARG A 319 13.51 7.07 8.26
N ASP A 320 13.01 7.86 7.33
CA ASP A 320 13.26 9.30 7.25
C ASP A 320 12.22 10.13 7.99
N THR A 321 11.15 9.51 8.50
CA THR A 321 10.07 10.19 9.21
C THR A 321 10.50 10.60 10.62
N LEU A 322 10.14 11.81 11.04
CA LEU A 322 10.26 12.25 12.43
C LEU A 322 8.90 12.28 13.13
N VAL A 323 7.88 12.80 12.46
CA VAL A 323 6.53 12.97 13.03
C VAL A 323 5.53 12.24 12.18
N GLN A 324 4.72 11.37 12.79
CA GLN A 324 3.47 10.93 12.20
C GLN A 324 2.40 11.94 12.64
N MET A 325 1.80 12.62 11.66
CA MET A 325 0.84 13.70 11.88
C MET A 325 -0.53 13.27 11.41
N GLN A 326 -1.51 13.42 12.26
CA GLN A 326 -2.93 13.27 11.99
C GLN A 326 -3.55 14.65 11.77
N LEU A 327 -4.37 14.75 10.74
CA LEU A 327 -5.15 15.93 10.39
C LEU A 327 -6.62 15.57 10.57
N ILE A 328 -7.36 16.41 11.28
CA ILE A 328 -8.76 16.19 11.61
C ILE A 328 -9.54 17.38 11.07
N THR A 329 -10.56 17.10 10.26
CA THR A 329 -11.49 18.10 9.74
C THR A 329 -12.90 17.71 10.13
N ASP A 330 -13.85 18.65 10.09
CA ASP A 330 -15.26 18.28 10.09
C ASP A 330 -15.64 17.64 8.73
N TRP A 331 -16.74 16.88 8.68
CA TRP A 331 -17.32 16.36 7.43
C TRP A 331 -17.84 17.46 6.50
#